data_AF-A0A6N7Q1P4-F1
#
_entry.id   AF-A0A6N7Q1P4-F1
#
_cell.length_a   1.000
_cell.length_b   1.000
_cell.length_c   1.000
_cell.angle_alpha   90.00
_cell.angle_beta   90.00
_cell.angle_gamma   90.00
#
_symmetry.space_group_name_H-M   'P 1'
#
loop_
_entity.id
_entity.type
_entity.pdbx_description
1 polymer ?
#
loop_
_entity_poly.entity_id
_entity_poly.type
_entity_poly.pdbx_seq_one_letter_code
_entity_poly.pdbx_strand_id
1 'polypeptide(L)'
;MKSTLAAIAMALVTACAAGTSSTSGGSQGAGGDGSGGSGGAGGGPGARGDALPRSTIGFFQVPACPSGWEPYKAAAGRTLLPTIGDAAGGTTVGEPLVSGEERAHSHRVNATFDLVPISYAGVSGGGNAGVAAAGTAVFETTSEEATTGLPYVQLLACKKLAEPVAGGKPLPRGMQIFYDGPTCPSGFQQAAATQGRLVVGLPKGAPADLSFGGEPLSSAAPRAHTHGGDTSLATASHGIGLVSNGAATGYARNDTYTSATQTDASEAALPFLELIHCEKL
;
A
#
# COMPACT_ATOMS: atom_id res chain seq x y z
N MET A 1 39.34 17.03 26.12
CA MET A 1 39.02 17.34 24.71
C MET A 1 37.51 17.22 24.56
N LYS A 2 36.80 18.34 24.51
CA LYS A 2 35.33 18.38 24.38
C LYS A 2 35.03 18.55 22.90
N SER A 3 34.43 17.52 22.29
CA SER A 3 33.94 17.58 20.91
C SER A 3 32.68 18.44 20.89
N THR A 4 32.76 19.63 20.30
CA THR A 4 31.60 20.49 20.06
C THR A 4 31.02 20.11 18.70
N LEU A 5 29.81 19.54 18.69
CA LEU A 5 29.04 19.28 17.47
C LEU A 5 28.79 20.60 16.74
N ALA A 6 29.23 20.70 15.48
CA ALA A 6 28.81 21.75 14.57
C ALA A 6 27.36 21.49 14.13
N ALA A 7 26.49 22.48 14.27
CA ALA A 7 25.11 22.41 13.82
C ALA A 7 25.06 22.47 12.29
N ILE A 8 24.68 21.37 11.65
CA ILE A 8 24.39 21.30 10.22
C ILE A 8 22.96 21.82 10.03
N ALA A 9 22.81 22.99 9.42
CA ALA A 9 21.51 23.48 8.98
C ALA A 9 21.11 22.71 7.72
N MET A 10 20.16 21.79 7.85
CA MET A 10 19.70 20.93 6.77
C MET A 10 18.43 21.51 6.15
N ALA A 11 18.46 21.80 4.85
CA ALA A 11 17.26 22.10 4.08
C ALA A 11 16.63 20.78 3.63
N LEU A 12 15.52 20.40 4.26
CA LEU A 12 14.69 19.27 3.82
C LEU A 12 14.06 19.60 2.47
N VAL A 13 14.44 18.86 1.44
CA VAL A 13 13.74 18.89 0.15
C VAL A 13 12.48 18.03 0.30
N THR A 14 11.35 18.68 0.54
CA THR A 14 10.03 18.03 0.51
C THR A 14 9.67 17.71 -0.94
N ALA A 15 9.88 16.46 -1.36
CA ALA A 15 9.45 15.98 -2.67
C ALA A 15 8.65 14.67 -2.53
N CYS A 16 7.45 14.77 -1.95
CA CYS A 16 6.38 13.83 -2.22
C CYS A 16 5.27 14.61 -2.91
N ALA A 17 5.29 14.61 -4.24
CA ALA A 17 4.26 15.23 -5.06
C ALA A 17 2.95 14.44 -4.92
N ALA A 18 2.13 14.81 -3.94
CA ALA A 18 0.71 14.49 -3.96
C ALA A 18 0.05 15.34 -5.04
N GLY A 19 -0.23 14.73 -6.20
CA GLY A 19 -1.05 15.34 -7.23
C GLY A 19 -2.49 15.51 -6.74
N THR A 20 -2.81 16.64 -6.12
CA THR A 20 -4.19 17.02 -5.82
C THR A 20 -4.88 17.49 -7.10
N SER A 21 -5.65 16.59 -7.72
CA SER A 21 -6.66 16.94 -8.71
C SER A 21 -8.04 16.88 -8.05
N SER A 22 -8.45 17.97 -7.40
CA SER A 22 -9.82 18.12 -6.89
C SER A 22 -10.67 19.03 -7.79
N THR A 23 -11.97 18.74 -7.82
CA THR A 23 -13.12 19.50 -8.35
C THR A 23 -13.29 19.55 -9.88
N SER A 24 -14.47 19.41 -10.46
CA SER A 24 -15.84 19.14 -9.94
C SER A 24 -16.73 18.86 -11.15
N GLY A 25 -17.30 17.65 -11.26
CA GLY A 25 -18.27 17.32 -12.31
C GLY A 25 -19.62 17.00 -11.67
N GLY A 26 -20.48 17.99 -11.57
CA GLY A 26 -21.85 17.80 -11.08
C GLY A 26 -22.67 16.99 -12.08
N SER A 27 -23.24 15.87 -11.64
CA SER A 27 -24.29 15.17 -12.37
C SER A 27 -25.65 15.52 -11.75
N GLN A 28 -26.41 16.35 -12.48
CA GLN A 28 -27.84 16.53 -12.26
C GLN A 28 -28.55 15.23 -12.69
N GLY A 29 -28.96 14.42 -11.72
CA GLY A 29 -29.87 13.30 -11.93
C GLY A 29 -31.30 13.81 -11.98
N ALA A 30 -31.89 13.84 -13.17
CA ALA A 30 -33.31 14.11 -13.37
C ALA A 30 -34.16 13.02 -12.72
N GLY A 31 -35.10 13.45 -11.88
CA GLY A 31 -36.14 12.60 -11.29
C GLY A 31 -37.05 12.03 -12.37
N GLY A 32 -37.25 10.72 -12.32
CA GLY A 32 -38.30 10.02 -13.04
C GLY A 32 -39.32 9.48 -12.04
N ASP A 33 -40.45 10.15 -11.95
CA ASP A 33 -41.63 9.70 -11.22
C ASP A 33 -42.22 8.46 -11.91
N GLY A 34 -42.09 7.30 -11.27
CA GLY A 34 -42.69 6.03 -11.68
C GLY A 34 -43.79 5.61 -10.72
N SER A 35 -45.00 6.10 -10.94
CA SER A 35 -46.22 5.71 -10.22
C SER A 35 -46.65 4.28 -10.52
N GLY A 36 -47.09 3.57 -9.48
CA GLY A 36 -48.32 2.76 -9.51
C GLY A 36 -48.27 1.39 -10.21
N GLY A 37 -48.04 0.34 -9.43
CA GLY A 37 -48.33 -1.04 -9.81
C GLY A 37 -48.76 -1.87 -8.60
N SER A 38 -50.05 -1.82 -8.29
CA SER A 38 -50.72 -2.67 -7.29
C SER A 38 -51.05 -4.04 -7.88
N GLY A 39 -51.00 -5.09 -7.06
CA GLY A 39 -51.83 -6.28 -7.22
C GLY A 39 -51.11 -7.55 -7.67
N GLY A 40 -50.60 -8.31 -6.70
CA GLY A 40 -50.13 -9.68 -6.89
C GLY A 40 -50.14 -10.45 -5.58
N ALA A 41 -51.34 -10.78 -5.07
CA ALA A 41 -51.52 -11.71 -3.97
C ALA A 41 -51.30 -13.15 -4.46
N GLY A 42 -50.59 -13.96 -3.67
CA GLY A 42 -50.65 -15.43 -3.80
C GLY A 42 -49.34 -16.15 -4.13
N GLY A 43 -48.30 -15.91 -3.34
CA GLY A 43 -47.20 -16.87 -3.18
C GLY A 43 -46.82 -16.89 -1.70
N GLY A 44 -46.97 -18.03 -1.02
CA GLY A 44 -46.42 -18.18 0.34
C GLY A 44 -44.92 -17.83 0.35
N PRO A 45 -44.29 -17.63 1.52
CA PRO A 45 -42.86 -17.34 1.60
C PRO A 45 -42.07 -18.56 1.09
N GLY A 46 -41.94 -18.69 -0.23
CA GLY A 46 -41.00 -19.59 -0.87
C GLY A 46 -39.64 -19.28 -0.29
N ALA A 47 -38.90 -20.32 0.09
CA ALA A 47 -37.64 -20.20 0.79
C ALA A 47 -36.77 -19.13 0.14
N ARG A 48 -36.66 -17.96 0.80
CA ARG A 48 -35.78 -16.88 0.37
C ARG A 48 -34.35 -17.38 0.60
N GLY A 49 -33.70 -17.82 -0.46
CA GLY A 49 -32.30 -18.21 -0.40
C GLY A 49 -31.73 -18.41 -1.79
N ASP A 50 -30.40 -18.40 -1.84
CA ASP A 50 -29.62 -18.50 -3.07
C ASP A 50 -28.86 -19.84 -3.12
N ALA A 51 -28.30 -20.14 -4.31
CA ALA A 51 -27.57 -21.37 -4.56
C ALA A 51 -26.10 -21.33 -4.09
N LEU A 52 -25.62 -20.23 -3.46
CA LEU A 52 -24.24 -20.13 -3.00
C LEU A 52 -23.96 -21.18 -1.91
N PRO A 53 -22.78 -21.82 -1.92
CA PRO A 53 -22.35 -22.70 -0.84
C PRO A 53 -22.32 -21.98 0.51
N ARG A 54 -22.62 -22.70 1.60
CA ARG A 54 -22.26 -22.25 2.95
C ARG A 54 -20.77 -21.90 3.00
N SER A 55 -20.37 -20.95 3.83
CA SER A 55 -19.01 -20.41 3.92
C SER A 55 -18.53 -19.55 2.73
N THR A 56 -19.41 -19.24 1.78
CA THR A 56 -19.14 -18.16 0.81
C THR A 56 -18.98 -16.82 1.54
N ILE A 57 -17.98 -16.04 1.15
CA ILE A 57 -17.79 -14.66 1.61
C ILE A 57 -18.32 -13.69 0.56
N GLY A 58 -19.17 -12.75 0.98
CA GLY A 58 -19.71 -11.69 0.14
C GLY A 58 -19.55 -10.32 0.80
N PHE A 59 -19.48 -9.27 -0.03
CA PHE A 59 -19.43 -7.89 0.45
C PHE A 59 -20.78 -7.21 0.25
N PHE A 60 -21.21 -6.48 1.28
CA PHE A 60 -22.54 -5.90 1.33
C PHE A 60 -22.46 -4.42 1.71
N GLN A 61 -23.24 -3.59 0.99
CA GLN A 61 -23.41 -2.17 1.28
C GLN A 61 -24.63 -1.94 2.19
N VAL A 62 -24.69 -2.67 3.30
CA VAL A 62 -25.75 -2.59 4.33
C VAL A 62 -25.14 -2.64 5.73
N PRO A 63 -25.81 -2.10 6.76
CA PRO A 63 -25.26 -2.05 8.11
C PRO A 63 -25.21 -3.41 8.83
N ALA A 64 -25.93 -4.42 8.33
CA ALA A 64 -25.97 -5.76 8.90
C ALA A 64 -26.07 -6.81 7.79
N CYS A 65 -25.52 -8.01 8.05
CA CYS A 65 -25.61 -9.11 7.10
C CYS A 65 -27.07 -9.56 6.91
N PRO A 66 -27.45 -9.94 5.68
CA PRO A 66 -28.80 -10.41 5.41
C PRO A 66 -29.09 -11.74 6.13
N SER A 67 -30.37 -12.10 6.24
CA SER A 67 -30.78 -13.39 6.81
C SER A 67 -30.06 -14.56 6.14
N GLY A 68 -29.55 -15.50 6.95
CA GLY A 68 -28.74 -16.63 6.46
C GLY A 68 -27.25 -16.32 6.28
N TRP A 69 -26.82 -15.11 6.65
CA TRP A 69 -25.43 -14.66 6.67
C TRP A 69 -25.07 -14.05 8.01
N GLU A 70 -23.78 -14.02 8.34
CA GLU A 70 -23.25 -13.36 9.54
C GLU A 70 -22.04 -12.48 9.23
N PRO A 71 -21.73 -11.46 10.04
CA PRO A 71 -20.52 -10.65 9.86
C PRO A 71 -19.26 -11.52 9.93
N TYR A 72 -18.43 -11.44 8.89
CA TYR A 72 -17.18 -12.20 8.83
C TYR A 72 -16.03 -11.40 9.45
N LYS A 73 -15.86 -11.57 10.76
CA LYS A 73 -14.95 -10.76 11.59
C LYS A 73 -13.49 -10.81 11.16
N ALA A 74 -13.02 -11.93 10.61
CA ALA A 74 -11.62 -12.07 10.17
C ALA A 74 -11.26 -11.09 9.04
N ALA A 75 -12.22 -10.73 8.19
CA ALA A 75 -12.02 -9.77 7.09
C ALA A 75 -12.15 -8.29 7.51
N ALA A 76 -12.50 -8.00 8.77
CA ALA A 76 -12.64 -6.62 9.23
C ALA A 76 -11.31 -5.87 9.10
N GLY A 77 -11.32 -4.77 8.33
CA GLY A 77 -10.14 -3.94 8.08
C GLY A 77 -9.09 -4.58 7.17
N ARG A 78 -9.43 -5.64 6.42
CA ARG A 78 -8.49 -6.37 5.55
C ARG A 78 -9.04 -6.53 4.15
N THR A 79 -8.17 -6.49 3.15
CA THR A 79 -8.53 -6.98 1.81
C THR A 79 -8.52 -8.51 1.78
N LEU A 80 -9.30 -9.12 0.90
CA LEU A 80 -9.22 -10.56 0.65
C LEU A 80 -8.18 -10.83 -0.43
N LEU A 81 -7.32 -11.82 -0.19
CA LEU A 81 -6.31 -12.28 -1.13
C LEU A 81 -6.53 -13.78 -1.41
N PRO A 82 -6.60 -14.22 -2.67
CA PRO A 82 -6.67 -15.64 -2.99
C PRO A 82 -5.40 -16.38 -2.52
N THR A 83 -5.56 -17.54 -1.89
CA THR A 83 -4.44 -18.42 -1.52
C THR A 83 -3.70 -18.94 -2.76
N ILE A 84 -2.41 -19.27 -2.59
CA ILE A 84 -1.58 -19.92 -3.61
C ILE A 84 -1.50 -21.42 -3.35
N GLY A 85 -1.57 -22.22 -4.41
CA GLY A 85 -1.46 -23.67 -4.33
C GLY A 85 -2.53 -24.26 -3.40
N ASP A 86 -2.13 -25.22 -2.58
CA ASP A 86 -2.97 -25.91 -1.59
C ASP A 86 -3.00 -25.22 -0.22
N ALA A 87 -2.51 -23.97 -0.12
CA ALA A 87 -2.53 -23.24 1.13
C ALA A 87 -3.97 -23.08 1.66
N ALA A 88 -4.15 -23.42 2.94
CA ALA A 88 -5.42 -23.25 3.63
C ALA A 88 -5.76 -21.75 3.76
N GLY A 89 -7.04 -21.42 3.63
CA GLY A 89 -7.54 -20.08 3.94
C GLY A 89 -7.52 -19.80 5.45
N GLY A 90 -7.54 -18.52 5.81
CA GLY A 90 -7.63 -18.03 7.19
C GLY A 90 -6.41 -17.24 7.66
N THR A 91 -5.31 -17.23 6.91
CA THR A 91 -4.08 -16.51 7.30
C THR A 91 -4.26 -15.00 7.16
N THR A 92 -4.05 -14.27 8.26
CA THR A 92 -4.06 -12.80 8.26
C THR A 92 -2.64 -12.24 8.24
N VAL A 93 -2.43 -11.19 7.46
CA VAL A 93 -1.17 -10.42 7.41
C VAL A 93 -1.46 -8.97 7.75
N GLY A 94 -0.58 -8.37 8.57
CA GLY A 94 -0.65 -6.97 8.97
C GLY A 94 -1.78 -6.64 9.96
N GLU A 95 -1.67 -5.43 10.53
CA GLU A 95 -2.69 -4.87 11.41
C GLU A 95 -3.87 -4.32 10.61
N PRO A 96 -5.12 -4.70 10.96
CA PRO A 96 -6.30 -4.31 10.21
C PRO A 96 -6.48 -2.79 10.21
N LEU A 97 -7.01 -2.27 9.11
CA LEU A 97 -7.36 -0.87 8.98
C LEU A 97 -8.57 -0.54 9.86
N VAL A 98 -8.54 0.60 10.54
CA VAL A 98 -9.75 1.22 11.11
C VAL A 98 -10.58 1.90 10.02
N SER A 99 -11.77 2.39 10.36
CA SER A 99 -12.66 3.00 9.37
C SER A 99 -12.06 4.29 8.79
N GLY A 100 -12.00 4.39 7.47
CA GLY A 100 -11.44 5.55 6.76
C GLY A 100 -9.92 5.75 6.94
N GLU A 101 -9.20 4.76 7.47
CA GLU A 101 -7.77 4.88 7.74
C GLU A 101 -6.93 4.96 6.45
N GLU A 102 -6.10 5.99 6.32
CA GLU A 102 -5.06 6.02 5.30
C GLU A 102 -3.72 5.62 5.93
N ARG A 103 -3.26 4.38 5.68
CA ARG A 103 -2.03 3.86 6.29
C ARG A 103 -0.81 4.61 5.75
N ALA A 104 -0.09 5.26 6.67
CA ALA A 104 1.21 5.85 6.40
C ALA A 104 2.34 4.85 6.66
N HIS A 105 3.49 5.09 6.03
CA HIS A 105 4.73 4.35 6.23
C HIS A 105 5.94 5.25 5.99
N SER A 106 7.11 4.81 6.45
CA SER A 106 8.37 5.52 6.29
C SER A 106 9.46 4.54 5.84
N HIS A 107 10.57 5.09 5.34
CA HIS A 107 11.74 4.32 5.01
C HIS A 107 12.99 4.89 5.65
N ARG A 108 13.97 4.03 5.91
CA ARG A 108 15.33 4.49 6.15
C ARG A 108 15.93 5.00 4.83
N VAL A 109 16.58 6.15 4.89
CA VAL A 109 17.26 6.80 3.78
C VAL A 109 18.75 6.82 4.10
N ASN A 110 19.56 6.27 3.19
CA ASN A 110 21.01 6.27 3.29
C ASN A 110 21.59 7.02 2.09
N ALA A 111 22.49 7.98 2.34
CA ALA A 111 23.16 8.77 1.31
C ALA A 111 24.66 8.84 1.58
N THR A 112 25.45 8.87 0.51
CA THR A 112 26.90 9.02 0.60
C THR A 112 27.34 10.16 -0.32
N PHE A 113 28.06 11.14 0.22
CA PHE A 113 28.54 12.30 -0.51
C PHE A 113 30.07 12.33 -0.55
N ASP A 114 30.64 12.53 -1.73
CA ASP A 114 32.08 12.73 -1.89
C ASP A 114 32.41 14.22 -1.89
N LEU A 115 32.86 14.72 -0.74
CA LEU A 115 33.19 16.13 -0.53
C LEU A 115 34.54 16.45 -1.17
N VAL A 116 34.48 17.20 -2.27
CA VAL A 116 35.65 17.61 -3.06
C VAL A 116 36.63 18.43 -2.19
N PRO A 117 37.92 18.05 -2.13
CA PRO A 117 38.91 18.77 -1.37
C PRO A 117 39.27 20.12 -2.01
N ILE A 118 39.49 21.12 -1.17
CA ILE A 118 40.06 22.42 -1.54
C ILE A 118 41.18 22.82 -0.57
N SER A 119 42.08 23.67 -1.04
CA SER A 119 43.20 24.22 -0.29
C SER A 119 43.14 25.73 -0.30
N TYR A 120 43.55 26.35 0.81
CA TYR A 120 43.61 27.82 0.93
C TYR A 120 45.02 28.27 1.29
N ALA A 121 45.44 29.39 0.69
CA ALA A 121 46.60 30.16 1.07
C ALA A 121 46.11 31.47 1.70
N GLY A 122 46.71 31.88 2.81
CA GLY A 122 46.11 32.87 3.69
C GLY A 122 47.12 33.51 4.63
N VAL A 123 46.71 34.64 5.20
CA VAL A 123 47.50 35.47 6.12
C VAL A 123 47.20 35.03 7.57
N SER A 124 48.15 35.32 8.48
CA SER A 124 48.09 34.91 9.89
C SER A 124 46.73 35.19 10.56
N GLY A 125 46.09 34.20 11.18
CA GLY A 125 44.82 34.30 11.90
C GLY A 125 44.41 32.98 12.58
N GLY A 126 43.51 33.06 13.57
CA GLY A 126 42.85 31.89 14.19
C GLY A 126 41.44 31.66 13.64
N GLY A 127 40.73 30.63 14.12
CA GLY A 127 39.29 30.46 13.84
C GLY A 127 38.90 29.25 12.97
N ASN A 128 39.78 28.28 12.74
CA ASN A 128 39.48 27.08 11.93
C ASN A 128 38.62 26.03 12.66
N ALA A 129 38.01 26.39 13.79
CA ALA A 129 37.06 25.52 14.46
C ALA A 129 35.71 25.64 13.76
N GLY A 130 35.25 24.58 13.09
CA GLY A 130 33.94 24.55 12.41
C GLY A 130 33.97 24.36 10.89
N VAL A 131 35.14 24.13 10.28
CA VAL A 131 35.25 23.79 8.86
C VAL A 131 35.01 22.31 8.62
N ALA A 132 34.27 21.97 7.57
CA ALA A 132 34.05 20.59 7.15
C ALA A 132 35.31 20.00 6.49
N ALA A 133 35.64 18.76 6.84
CA ALA A 133 36.69 18.01 6.17
C ALA A 133 36.20 17.48 4.81
N ALA A 134 37.11 17.44 3.82
CA ALA A 134 36.88 16.75 2.56
C ALA A 134 36.86 15.22 2.75
N GLY A 135 36.37 14.50 1.75
CA GLY A 135 36.24 13.05 1.77
C GLY A 135 34.79 12.59 1.83
N THR A 136 34.58 11.33 2.21
CA THR A 136 33.24 10.72 2.18
C THR A 136 32.45 11.09 3.43
N ALA A 137 31.27 11.68 3.22
CA ALA A 137 30.27 11.91 4.25
C ALA A 137 29.11 10.92 4.07
N VAL A 138 28.80 10.16 5.11
CA VAL A 138 27.65 9.25 5.15
C VAL A 138 26.53 9.91 5.92
N PHE A 139 25.32 9.83 5.38
CA PHE A 139 24.11 10.33 5.99
C PHE A 139 23.08 9.21 6.09
N GLU A 140 22.51 9.06 7.29
CA GLU A 140 21.43 8.11 7.56
C GLU A 140 20.30 8.87 8.26
N THR A 141 19.08 8.70 7.77
CA THR A 141 17.88 9.23 8.40
C THR A 141 16.70 8.30 8.14
N THR A 142 15.55 8.61 8.72
CA THR A 142 14.26 8.05 8.33
C THR A 142 13.47 9.15 7.62
N SER A 143 12.75 8.78 6.55
CA SER A 143 11.82 9.69 5.90
C SER A 143 10.69 10.07 6.86
N GLU A 144 10.02 11.17 6.58
CA GLU A 144 8.73 11.41 7.20
C GLU A 144 7.74 10.30 6.78
N GLU A 145 6.72 10.10 7.61
CA GLU A 145 5.64 9.18 7.26
C GLU A 145 4.82 9.76 6.11
N ALA A 146 4.57 8.93 5.10
CA ALA A 146 3.73 9.28 3.96
C ALA A 146 2.72 8.17 3.69
N THR A 147 1.54 8.57 3.22
CA THR A 147 0.48 7.65 2.85
C THR A 147 0.75 7.00 1.50
N THR A 148 0.19 5.81 1.30
CA THR A 148 0.26 5.11 0.01
C THR A 148 -0.68 5.70 -1.05
N GLY A 149 -1.63 6.56 -0.66
CA GLY A 149 -2.65 7.12 -1.55
C GLY A 149 -3.57 6.07 -2.18
N LEU A 150 -3.64 4.87 -1.61
CA LEU A 150 -4.38 3.76 -2.21
C LEU A 150 -5.90 3.96 -2.04
N PRO A 151 -6.66 4.06 -3.15
CA PRO A 151 -8.10 4.19 -3.07
C PRO A 151 -8.72 2.84 -2.70
N TYR A 152 -9.55 2.81 -1.66
CA TYR A 152 -10.30 1.61 -1.26
C TYR A 152 -11.70 1.97 -0.77
N VAL A 153 -12.59 0.97 -0.75
CA VAL A 153 -13.93 1.07 -0.20
C VAL A 153 -14.08 0.08 0.96
N GLN A 154 -14.76 0.49 2.02
CA GLN A 154 -15.08 -0.37 3.16
C GLN A 154 -16.51 -0.89 3.01
N LEU A 155 -16.64 -2.20 2.83
CA LEU A 155 -17.92 -2.89 2.75
C LEU A 155 -18.00 -3.95 3.85
N LEU A 156 -19.21 -4.25 4.31
CA LEU A 156 -19.43 -5.30 5.30
C LEU A 156 -19.19 -6.66 4.64
N ALA A 157 -18.12 -7.35 5.06
CA ALA A 157 -17.91 -8.75 4.70
C ALA A 157 -18.84 -9.64 5.52
N CYS A 158 -19.61 -10.49 4.83
CA CYS A 158 -20.50 -11.46 5.44
C CYS A 158 -20.16 -12.87 4.98
N LYS A 159 -20.26 -13.83 5.90
CA LYS A 159 -20.12 -15.26 5.63
C LYS A 159 -21.51 -15.89 5.54
N LYS A 160 -21.74 -16.70 4.50
CA LYS A 160 -22.99 -17.46 4.36
C LYS A 160 -23.05 -18.59 5.37
N LEU A 161 -24.14 -18.67 6.13
CA LEU A 161 -24.42 -19.74 7.08
C LEU A 161 -25.48 -20.72 6.58
N ALA A 162 -26.48 -20.22 5.85
CA ALA A 162 -27.56 -21.04 5.34
C ALA A 162 -27.08 -22.00 4.24
N GLU A 163 -27.66 -23.20 4.21
CA GLU A 163 -27.42 -24.16 3.14
C GLU A 163 -27.96 -23.64 1.79
N PRO A 164 -27.39 -24.07 0.65
CA PRO A 164 -27.94 -23.78 -0.67
C PRO A 164 -29.40 -24.24 -0.77
N VAL A 165 -30.26 -23.41 -1.35
CA VAL A 165 -31.67 -23.80 -1.55
C VAL A 165 -31.77 -24.88 -2.62
N ALA A 166 -32.33 -26.04 -2.26
CA ALA A 166 -32.61 -27.13 -3.17
C ALA A 166 -33.56 -26.67 -4.29
N GLY A 167 -33.19 -26.90 -5.55
CA GLY A 167 -33.95 -26.43 -6.71
C GLY A 167 -33.80 -24.93 -7.01
N GLY A 168 -32.94 -24.21 -6.29
CA GLY A 168 -32.56 -22.85 -6.63
C GLY A 168 -31.93 -22.75 -8.03
N LYS A 169 -31.96 -21.55 -8.62
CA LYS A 169 -31.35 -21.32 -9.94
C LYS A 169 -29.86 -21.74 -9.88
N PRO A 170 -29.39 -22.62 -10.79
CA PRO A 170 -28.00 -23.04 -10.81
C PRO A 170 -27.05 -21.83 -10.93
N LEU A 171 -25.94 -21.91 -10.22
CA LEU A 171 -24.86 -20.93 -10.35
C LEU A 171 -24.22 -21.06 -11.73
N PRO A 172 -23.92 -19.95 -12.42
CA PRO A 172 -23.31 -19.99 -13.73
C PRO A 172 -21.88 -20.53 -13.65
N ARG A 173 -21.48 -21.29 -14.68
CA ARG A 173 -20.09 -21.74 -14.86
C ARG A 173 -19.14 -20.55 -14.92
N GLY A 174 -17.96 -20.69 -14.33
CA GLY A 174 -16.95 -19.63 -14.25
C GLY A 174 -17.20 -18.59 -13.15
N MET A 175 -18.33 -18.68 -12.41
CA MET A 175 -18.56 -17.79 -11.27
C MET A 175 -17.53 -18.06 -10.18
N GLN A 176 -16.88 -17.01 -9.68
CA GLN A 176 -15.86 -17.12 -8.65
C GLN A 176 -16.36 -16.61 -7.29
N ILE A 177 -15.92 -17.24 -6.20
CA ILE A 177 -16.28 -16.89 -4.82
C ILE A 177 -15.07 -17.00 -3.90
N PHE A 178 -14.95 -16.10 -2.94
CA PHE A 178 -14.09 -16.33 -1.77
C PHE A 178 -14.77 -17.31 -0.83
N TYR A 179 -14.00 -18.27 -0.31
CA TYR A 179 -14.52 -19.38 0.46
C TYR A 179 -13.74 -19.59 1.76
N ASP A 180 -14.48 -19.63 2.88
CA ASP A 180 -13.95 -19.86 4.23
C ASP A 180 -14.07 -21.34 4.61
N GLY A 181 -13.26 -22.17 3.95
CA GLY A 181 -13.11 -23.59 4.21
C GLY A 181 -11.80 -24.13 3.66
N PRO A 182 -11.44 -25.39 4.00
CA PRO A 182 -10.12 -25.95 3.67
C PRO A 182 -9.97 -26.33 2.19
N THR A 183 -11.06 -26.52 1.47
CA THR A 183 -11.10 -26.85 0.04
C THR A 183 -12.34 -26.23 -0.60
N CYS A 184 -12.34 -26.08 -1.93
CA CYS A 184 -13.52 -25.61 -2.63
C CYS A 184 -14.73 -26.54 -2.44
N PRO A 185 -15.95 -25.99 -2.35
CA PRO A 185 -17.17 -26.77 -2.18
C PRO A 185 -17.45 -27.62 -3.43
N SER A 186 -18.34 -28.62 -3.29
CA SER A 186 -18.69 -29.50 -4.40
C SER A 186 -19.16 -28.73 -5.63
N GLY A 187 -18.66 -29.12 -6.81
CA GLY A 187 -18.94 -28.45 -8.07
C GLY A 187 -18.12 -27.16 -8.31
N PHE A 188 -17.13 -26.87 -7.47
CA PHE A 188 -16.15 -25.81 -7.64
C PHE A 188 -14.73 -26.38 -7.67
N GLN A 189 -13.81 -25.62 -8.27
CA GLN A 189 -12.37 -25.84 -8.21
C GLN A 189 -11.67 -24.55 -7.78
N GLN A 190 -10.42 -24.60 -7.33
CA GLN A 190 -9.69 -23.37 -7.04
C GLN A 190 -9.35 -22.61 -8.33
N ALA A 191 -9.58 -21.31 -8.33
CA ALA A 191 -9.37 -20.44 -9.49
C ALA A 191 -7.87 -20.15 -9.70
N ALA A 192 -7.23 -20.94 -10.57
CA ALA A 192 -5.79 -20.87 -10.82
C ALA A 192 -5.29 -19.47 -11.23
N ALA A 193 -6.08 -18.74 -12.03
CA ALA A 193 -5.71 -17.42 -12.53
C ALA A 193 -5.61 -16.33 -11.44
N THR A 194 -6.20 -16.55 -10.27
CA THR A 194 -6.32 -15.52 -9.22
C THR A 194 -5.40 -15.73 -8.03
N GLN A 195 -4.69 -16.87 -7.96
CA GLN A 195 -3.85 -17.23 -6.82
C GLN A 195 -2.81 -16.13 -6.49
N GLY A 196 -2.87 -15.61 -5.27
CA GLY A 196 -2.03 -14.51 -4.78
C GLY A 196 -2.23 -13.17 -5.48
N ARG A 197 -3.34 -12.95 -6.19
CA ARG A 197 -3.60 -11.70 -6.93
C ARG A 197 -4.87 -11.01 -6.44
N LEU A 198 -4.83 -9.68 -6.36
CA LEU A 198 -6.03 -8.89 -6.11
C LEU A 198 -6.97 -8.98 -7.31
N VAL A 199 -8.22 -9.38 -7.05
CA VAL A 199 -9.24 -9.50 -8.08
C VAL A 199 -9.88 -8.13 -8.32
N VAL A 200 -9.87 -7.69 -9.58
CA VAL A 200 -10.49 -6.42 -10.00
C VAL A 200 -11.60 -6.67 -11.01
N GLY A 201 -12.59 -5.77 -11.05
CA GLY A 201 -13.68 -5.84 -12.01
C GLY A 201 -13.18 -5.74 -13.46
N LEU A 202 -13.75 -6.55 -14.35
CA LEU A 202 -13.40 -6.57 -15.77
C LEU A 202 -13.77 -5.25 -16.47
N PRO A 203 -12.81 -4.50 -17.04
CA PRO A 203 -13.13 -3.33 -17.85
C PRO A 203 -13.96 -3.69 -19.08
N LYS A 204 -14.84 -2.78 -19.51
CA LYS A 204 -15.70 -2.99 -20.69
C LYS A 204 -14.85 -3.29 -21.93
N GLY A 205 -15.07 -4.46 -22.54
CA GLY A 205 -14.40 -4.89 -23.77
C GLY A 205 -13.01 -5.51 -23.58
N ALA A 206 -12.52 -5.60 -22.34
CA ALA A 206 -11.29 -6.32 -22.04
C ALA A 206 -11.53 -7.84 -21.98
N PRO A 207 -10.52 -8.67 -22.32
CA PRO A 207 -10.58 -10.10 -22.04
C PRO A 207 -10.46 -10.35 -20.53
N ALA A 208 -11.12 -11.41 -20.05
CA ALA A 208 -10.99 -11.88 -18.68
C ALA A 208 -9.63 -12.57 -18.44
N ASP A 209 -9.32 -12.84 -17.17
CA ASP A 209 -8.19 -13.65 -16.71
C ASP A 209 -6.79 -13.14 -17.10
N LEU A 210 -6.68 -11.85 -17.42
CA LEU A 210 -5.38 -11.22 -17.59
C LEU A 210 -4.72 -10.95 -16.23
N SER A 211 -3.54 -11.53 -16.05
CA SER A 211 -2.65 -11.18 -14.95
C SER A 211 -1.74 -10.02 -15.33
N PHE A 212 -1.66 -9.02 -14.47
CA PHE A 212 -0.74 -7.89 -14.61
C PHE A 212 -0.04 -7.61 -13.27
N GLY A 213 1.04 -6.83 -13.33
CA GLY A 213 1.84 -6.47 -12.15
C GLY A 213 2.89 -7.52 -11.81
N GLY A 214 3.38 -7.47 -10.56
CA GLY A 214 4.43 -8.36 -10.07
C GLY A 214 3.96 -9.79 -9.82
N GLU A 215 4.85 -10.55 -9.16
CA GLU A 215 4.57 -11.91 -8.70
C GLU A 215 3.33 -12.01 -7.80
N PRO A 216 2.73 -13.19 -7.62
CA PRO A 216 1.70 -13.42 -6.61
C PRO A 216 2.15 -13.00 -5.20
N LEU A 217 1.24 -12.40 -4.44
CA LEU A 217 1.37 -12.10 -3.02
C LEU A 217 1.07 -13.36 -2.19
N SER A 218 1.77 -13.52 -1.08
CA SER A 218 1.37 -14.48 -0.05
C SER A 218 1.83 -14.06 1.34
N SER A 219 1.23 -14.61 2.38
CA SER A 219 1.68 -14.45 3.77
C SER A 219 3.07 -15.02 4.02
N ALA A 220 3.52 -15.95 3.18
CA ALA A 220 4.86 -16.52 3.24
C ALA A 220 5.94 -15.57 2.67
N ALA A 221 5.54 -14.59 1.86
CA ALA A 221 6.44 -13.67 1.19
C ALA A 221 5.81 -12.27 1.14
N PRO A 222 5.80 -11.52 2.25
CA PRO A 222 5.30 -10.16 2.24
C PRO A 222 6.20 -9.28 1.36
N ARG A 223 5.61 -8.25 0.74
CA ARG A 223 6.29 -7.47 -0.30
C ARG A 223 6.76 -6.12 0.21
N ALA A 224 8.07 -6.05 0.41
CA ALA A 224 8.77 -4.79 0.57
C ALA A 224 9.07 -4.13 -0.77
N HIS A 225 9.27 -2.82 -0.74
CA HIS A 225 9.67 -1.99 -1.87
C HIS A 225 10.64 -0.90 -1.43
N THR A 226 11.31 -0.28 -2.40
CA THR A 226 12.25 0.82 -2.18
C THR A 226 11.87 2.00 -3.05
N HIS A 227 12.22 3.21 -2.61
CA HIS A 227 12.18 4.42 -3.42
C HIS A 227 13.60 4.82 -3.82
N GLY A 228 13.74 5.32 -5.04
CA GLY A 228 14.94 6.03 -5.48
C GLY A 228 14.68 7.54 -5.43
N GLY A 229 15.73 8.32 -5.21
CA GLY A 229 15.67 9.77 -5.26
C GLY A 229 17.05 10.39 -5.22
N ASP A 230 17.12 11.71 -5.37
CA ASP A 230 18.36 12.46 -5.21
C ASP A 230 18.34 13.21 -3.87
N THR A 231 19.45 13.13 -3.13
CA THR A 231 19.66 13.97 -1.95
C THR A 231 20.74 14.99 -2.23
N SER A 232 20.64 16.15 -1.57
CA SER A 232 21.64 17.19 -1.68
C SER A 232 22.19 17.58 -0.31
N LEU A 233 23.49 17.84 -0.28
CA LEU A 233 24.22 18.34 0.87
C LEU A 233 24.89 19.64 0.44
N ALA A 234 24.46 20.75 1.02
CA ALA A 234 25.13 22.04 0.85
C ALA A 234 26.18 22.22 1.94
N THR A 235 27.42 22.50 1.56
CA THR A 235 28.41 23.09 2.47
C THR A 235 28.30 24.61 2.40
N ALA A 236 28.76 25.30 3.44
CA ALA A 236 28.79 26.76 3.49
C ALA A 236 30.22 27.26 3.65
N SER A 237 30.52 28.40 3.04
CA SER A 237 31.82 29.05 3.22
C SER A 237 32.00 29.49 4.67
N HIS A 238 33.18 29.23 5.22
CA HIS A 238 33.60 29.73 6.52
C HIS A 238 34.93 30.46 6.39
N GLY A 239 35.18 31.48 7.22
CA GLY A 239 36.48 32.14 7.29
C GLY A 239 37.55 31.18 7.82
N ILE A 240 38.71 31.13 7.17
CA ILE A 240 39.85 30.29 7.56
C ILE A 240 41.01 31.23 7.90
N GLY A 241 41.51 31.14 9.13
CA GLY A 241 42.73 31.82 9.58
C GLY A 241 43.92 30.88 9.46
N LEU A 242 44.97 31.29 8.74
CA LEU A 242 46.17 30.45 8.58
C LEU A 242 47.30 30.96 9.47
N VAL A 243 48.41 30.23 9.60
CA VAL A 243 49.66 30.83 10.12
C VAL A 243 50.31 31.59 8.96
N SER A 244 51.02 32.68 9.21
CA SER A 244 51.73 33.42 8.15
C SER A 244 52.57 32.48 7.27
N ASN A 245 52.33 32.49 5.96
CA ASN A 245 52.95 31.62 4.94
C ASN A 245 52.57 30.12 5.01
N GLY A 246 51.52 29.76 5.74
CA GLY A 246 50.99 28.40 5.77
C GLY A 246 50.02 28.11 4.62
N ALA A 247 50.10 26.91 4.06
CA ALA A 247 49.03 26.34 3.25
C ALA A 247 48.22 25.37 4.14
N ALA A 248 46.89 25.42 4.05
CA ALA A 248 46.04 24.44 4.70
C ALA A 248 45.17 23.71 3.67
N THR A 249 45.03 22.40 3.87
CA THR A 249 44.45 21.46 2.91
C THR A 249 43.43 20.56 3.62
N GLY A 250 42.64 19.81 2.83
CA GLY A 250 41.70 18.83 3.37
C GLY A 250 40.33 19.40 3.76
N TYR A 251 40.01 20.63 3.35
CA TYR A 251 38.69 21.22 3.56
C TYR A 251 37.74 20.82 2.46
N ALA A 252 36.46 20.63 2.79
CA ALA A 252 35.42 20.50 1.79
C ALA A 252 35.21 21.84 1.05
N ARG A 253 35.06 21.79 -0.27
CA ARG A 253 34.65 22.95 -1.06
C ARG A 253 33.27 23.43 -0.63
N ASN A 254 33.05 24.75 -0.67
CA ASN A 254 31.71 25.35 -0.58
C ASN A 254 30.93 25.06 -1.87
N ASP A 255 30.06 24.07 -1.84
CA ASP A 255 29.34 23.56 -3.01
C ASP A 255 28.03 22.87 -2.59
N THR A 256 27.21 22.52 -3.58
CA THR A 256 26.09 21.60 -3.40
C THR A 256 26.47 20.24 -3.96
N TYR A 257 26.59 19.26 -3.07
CA TYR A 257 26.87 17.88 -3.42
C TYR A 257 25.56 17.13 -3.60
N THR A 258 25.42 16.37 -4.68
CA THR A 258 24.24 15.51 -4.92
C THR A 258 24.64 14.05 -4.86
N SER A 259 23.76 13.22 -4.30
CA SER A 259 23.94 11.77 -4.27
C SER A 259 22.63 11.08 -4.62
N ALA A 260 22.72 10.08 -5.50
CA ALA A 260 21.62 9.16 -5.72
C ALA A 260 21.41 8.34 -4.44
N THR A 261 20.17 8.26 -4.01
CA THR A 261 19.77 7.56 -2.80
C THR A 261 18.74 6.51 -3.12
N GLN A 262 18.86 5.40 -2.41
CA GLN A 262 17.83 4.38 -2.37
C GLN A 262 17.43 4.19 -0.92
N THR A 263 16.13 4.14 -0.68
CA THR A 263 15.62 3.80 0.63
C THR A 263 15.79 2.32 0.91
N ASP A 264 15.84 1.94 2.18
CA ASP A 264 15.75 0.53 2.54
C ASP A 264 14.38 -0.04 2.12
N ALA A 265 14.36 -1.36 1.95
CA ALA A 265 13.14 -2.08 1.61
C ALA A 265 12.17 -2.06 2.79
N SER A 266 10.95 -1.57 2.57
CA SER A 266 9.88 -1.54 3.57
C SER A 266 8.53 -1.90 2.96
N GLU A 267 7.60 -2.38 3.77
CA GLU A 267 6.25 -2.74 3.33
C GLU A 267 5.31 -1.53 3.38
N ALA A 268 4.39 -1.47 2.41
CA ALA A 268 3.28 -0.52 2.43
C ALA A 268 2.24 -0.82 3.55
N ALA A 269 2.43 -1.92 4.29
CA ALA A 269 1.62 -2.36 5.43
C ALA A 269 0.11 -2.50 5.13
N LEU A 270 -0.25 -2.88 3.90
CA LEU A 270 -1.63 -3.21 3.53
C LEU A 270 -2.03 -4.57 4.14
N PRO A 271 -3.01 -4.60 5.06
CA PRO A 271 -3.38 -5.84 5.69
C PRO A 271 -4.32 -6.67 4.81
N PHE A 272 -4.11 -7.97 4.77
CA PHE A 272 -4.93 -8.89 4.00
C PHE A 272 -5.26 -10.17 4.77
N LEU A 273 -6.35 -10.81 4.36
CA LEU A 273 -6.76 -12.14 4.77
C LEU A 273 -6.70 -13.05 3.55
N GLU A 274 -5.94 -14.12 3.65
CA GLU A 274 -5.89 -15.14 2.61
C GLU A 274 -7.09 -16.08 2.70
N LEU A 275 -7.79 -16.27 1.59
CA LEU A 275 -8.91 -17.22 1.47
C LEU A 275 -8.82 -17.97 0.15
N ILE A 276 -9.42 -19.16 0.11
CA ILE A 276 -9.50 -19.90 -1.14
C ILE A 276 -10.46 -19.16 -2.08
N HIS A 277 -10.04 -18.94 -3.32
CA HIS A 277 -10.90 -18.41 -4.37
C HIS A 277 -11.33 -19.56 -5.29
N CYS A 278 -12.63 -19.81 -5.34
CA CYS A 278 -13.21 -20.99 -5.97
C CYS A 278 -14.04 -20.60 -7.19
N GLU A 279 -13.85 -21.29 -8.31
CA GLU A 279 -14.55 -21.14 -9.57
C GLU A 279 -15.56 -22.28 -9.77
N LYS A 280 -16.78 -21.95 -10.19
CA LYS A 280 -17.83 -22.91 -10.52
C LYS A 280 -17.50 -23.68 -11.81
N LEU A 281 -17.45 -25.01 -11.71
CA LEU A 281 -17.28 -25.94 -12.85
C LEU A 281 -18.45 -25.94 -13.83
#